data_AF-A0A961XVB2-F1
#
_entry.id   AF-A0A961XVB2-F1
#
_cell.length_a   1.000
_cell.length_b   1.000
_cell.length_c   1.000
_cell.angle_alpha   90.00
_cell.angle_beta   90.00
_cell.angle_gamma   90.00
#
_symmetry.space_group_name_H-M   'P 1'
#
loop_
_entity.id
_entity.type
_entity.pdbx_description
1 polymer ?
#
loop_
_entity_poly.entity_id
_entity_poly.type
_entity_poly.pdbx_seq_one_letter_code
_entity_poly.pdbx_strand_id
1 'polypeptide(L)'
;MNLLWLILGIIGAAALLLVLNHDAGTLFGVNNDDFGSMIYLSIWAVVVAAAVFSGRGRGAGRWREMARNAVLWLAIVLVLVAGYLYRYDLQDVGARLSGGLIPGSPISQTGADGRTRITLIRGNDRHYHARAEANGAAVEFLVDTGASSVVLSADDARRAGIDPERLTYATPVTTANGRTTAAQVRLDSLDIGAIRRANVAAMVARPGSLDTSLLGMNFLSTLTSFEFRGDRLILTD
;
A
#
# COMPACT_ATOMS: atom_id res chain seq x y z
N MET A 1 -1.42 45.05 3.34
CA MET A 1 -1.21 43.58 3.28
C MET A 1 0.22 43.35 2.80
N ASN A 2 1.09 42.72 3.60
CA ASN A 2 2.51 42.61 3.24
C ASN A 2 2.66 41.69 2.02
N LEU A 3 3.52 42.07 1.07
CA LEU A 3 3.78 41.33 -0.17
C LEU A 3 4.06 39.83 0.07
N LEU A 4 4.70 39.51 1.21
CA LEU A 4 4.99 38.15 1.65
C LEU A 4 3.73 37.32 1.92
N TRP A 5 2.69 37.91 2.53
CA TRP A 5 1.42 37.21 2.77
C TRP A 5 0.67 36.93 1.46
N LEU A 6 0.82 37.80 0.47
CA LEU A 6 0.20 37.63 -0.84
C LEU A 6 0.88 36.50 -1.62
N ILE A 7 2.22 36.42 -1.56
CA ILE A 7 3.00 35.33 -2.17
C ILE A 7 2.68 33.98 -1.50
N LEU A 8 2.65 33.92 -0.16
CA LEU A 8 2.29 32.70 0.57
C LEU A 8 0.86 32.27 0.28
N GLY A 9 -0.07 33.21 0.13
CA GLY A 9 -1.45 32.92 -0.26
C GLY A 9 -1.54 32.30 -1.65
N ILE A 10 -0.78 32.81 -2.63
CA ILE A 10 -0.74 32.25 -3.99
C ILE A 10 -0.13 30.85 -4.00
N ILE A 11 0.95 30.63 -3.24
CA ILE A 11 1.59 29.31 -3.12
C ILE A 11 0.63 28.31 -2.46
N GLY A 12 -0.07 28.72 -1.40
CA GLY A 12 -1.07 27.89 -0.72
C GLY A 12 -2.24 27.52 -1.64
N ALA A 13 -2.74 28.47 -2.44
CA ALA A 13 -3.79 28.22 -3.42
C ALA A 13 -3.33 27.27 -4.54
N ALA A 14 -2.08 27.39 -5.01
CA ALA A 14 -1.50 26.50 -6.00
C ALA A 14 -1.31 25.07 -5.46
N ALA A 15 -0.86 24.93 -4.21
CA ALA A 15 -0.75 23.64 -3.54
C ALA A 15 -2.13 22.98 -3.33
N LEU A 16 -3.14 23.77 -2.94
CA LEU A 16 -4.51 23.30 -2.79
C LEU A 16 -5.09 22.81 -4.13
N LEU A 17 -4.84 23.55 -5.21
CA LEU A 17 -5.24 23.14 -6.56
C LEU A 17 -4.60 21.81 -6.98
N LEU A 18 -3.33 21.59 -6.65
CA LEU A 18 -2.64 20.34 -6.95
C LEU A 18 -3.24 19.16 -6.17
N VAL A 19 -3.62 19.37 -4.90
CA VAL A 19 -4.31 18.33 -4.10
C VAL A 19 -5.67 17.98 -4.69
N LEU A 20 -6.42 18.98 -5.15
CA LEU A 20 -7.75 18.78 -5.74
C LEU A 20 -7.72 18.15 -7.14
N ASN A 21 -6.60 18.27 -7.86
CA ASN A 21 -6.44 17.78 -9.24
C ASN A 21 -5.51 16.56 -9.34
N HIS A 22 -5.32 15.85 -8.22
CA HIS A 22 -4.47 14.65 -8.13
C HIS A 22 -4.79 13.61 -9.23
N ASP A 23 -6.07 13.42 -9.54
CA ASP A 23 -6.55 12.35 -10.43
C ASP A 23 -6.37 12.65 -11.94
N ALA A 24 -6.22 13.92 -12.33
CA ALA A 24 -6.12 14.33 -13.73
C ALA A 24 -4.70 14.17 -14.32
N GLY A 25 -3.70 13.86 -13.49
CA GLY A 25 -2.30 13.63 -13.88
C GLY A 25 -1.52 14.87 -14.34
N THR A 26 -2.19 15.93 -14.81
CA THR A 26 -1.57 17.17 -15.28
C THR A 26 -2.34 18.41 -14.83
N LEU A 27 -1.61 19.50 -14.54
CA LEU A 27 -2.14 20.81 -14.15
C LEU A 27 -1.50 21.88 -15.03
N PHE A 28 -2.32 22.65 -15.76
CA PHE A 28 -1.86 23.63 -16.76
C PHE A 28 -0.90 23.05 -17.82
N GLY A 29 -1.04 21.76 -18.17
CA GLY A 29 -0.19 21.09 -19.17
C GLY A 29 1.17 20.61 -18.64
N VAL A 30 1.40 20.68 -17.32
CA VAL A 30 2.60 20.16 -16.64
C VAL A 30 2.18 18.95 -15.79
N ASN A 31 3.03 17.91 -15.72
CA ASN A 31 2.79 16.76 -14.85
C ASN A 31 2.70 17.18 -13.38
N ASN A 32 1.81 16.55 -12.62
CA ASN A 32 1.58 16.89 -11.22
C ASN A 32 2.84 16.75 -10.34
N ASP A 33 3.71 15.79 -10.64
CA ASP A 33 4.99 15.61 -9.91
C ASP A 33 5.97 16.76 -10.18
N ASP A 34 6.11 17.16 -11.44
CA ASP A 34 6.96 18.27 -11.85
C ASP A 34 6.43 19.59 -11.29
N PHE A 35 5.13 19.83 -11.35
CA PHE A 35 4.49 21.02 -10.78
C PHE A 35 4.64 21.09 -9.25
N GLY A 36 4.54 19.94 -8.57
CA GLY A 36 4.81 19.84 -7.13
C GLY A 36 6.25 20.21 -6.77
N SER A 37 7.22 19.79 -7.57
CA SER A 37 8.63 20.16 -7.38
C SER A 37 8.86 21.67 -7.57
N MET A 38 8.17 22.30 -8.52
CA MET A 38 8.25 23.74 -8.78
C MET A 38 7.65 24.56 -7.63
N ILE A 39 6.52 24.12 -7.07
CA ILE A 39 5.93 24.73 -5.87
C ILE A 39 6.93 24.62 -4.70
N TYR A 40 7.50 23.44 -4.48
CA TYR A 40 8.49 23.22 -3.43
C TYR A 40 9.71 24.15 -3.58
N LEU A 41 10.26 24.30 -4.78
CA LEU A 41 11.38 25.20 -5.07
C LEU A 41 10.99 26.67 -4.92
N SER A 42 9.76 27.06 -5.26
CA SER A 42 9.28 28.44 -5.11
C SER A 42 9.19 28.87 -3.65
N ILE A 43 8.82 27.96 -2.74
CA ILE A 43 8.85 28.21 -1.29
C ILE A 43 10.28 28.52 -0.84
N TRP A 44 11.25 27.70 -1.24
CA TRP A 44 12.66 27.94 -0.92
C TRP A 44 13.20 29.24 -1.53
N ALA A 45 12.80 29.58 -2.75
CA ALA A 45 13.19 30.83 -3.40
C ALA A 45 12.67 32.06 -2.62
N VAL A 46 11.43 32.02 -2.13
CA VAL A 46 10.84 33.09 -1.30
C VAL A 46 11.55 33.21 0.04
N VAL A 47 11.93 32.09 0.63
CA VAL A 47 12.71 32.03 1.88
C VAL A 47 14.08 32.69 1.71
N VAL A 48 14.81 32.34 0.65
CA VAL A 48 16.13 32.90 0.34
C VAL A 48 16.02 34.38 0.02
N ALA A 49 15.01 34.78 -0.79
CA ALA A 49 14.76 36.18 -1.11
C ALA A 49 14.43 37.00 0.15
N ALA A 50 13.58 36.50 1.05
CA ALA A 50 13.27 37.16 2.31
C ALA A 50 14.51 37.32 3.21
N ALA A 51 15.37 36.30 3.26
CA ALA A 51 16.63 36.33 4.00
C ALA A 51 17.58 37.41 3.44
N VAL A 52 17.77 37.46 2.12
CA VAL A 52 18.65 38.44 1.46
C VAL A 52 18.13 39.87 1.61
N PHE A 53 16.82 40.09 1.46
CA PHE A 53 16.24 41.43 1.51
C PHE A 53 16.06 41.99 2.93
N SER A 54 15.96 41.14 3.96
CA SER A 54 15.96 41.58 5.36
C SER A 54 17.30 42.20 5.83
N GLY A 55 18.36 42.03 5.02
CA GLY A 55 19.73 42.50 5.32
C GLY A 55 19.99 44.01 5.22
N ARG A 56 19.08 44.86 4.72
CA ARG A 56 19.43 46.26 4.36
C ARG A 56 19.38 47.36 5.45
N GLY A 57 19.00 47.09 6.70
CA GLY A 57 18.93 48.10 7.78
C GLY A 57 20.13 48.07 8.76
N ARG A 58 20.90 49.15 8.88
CA ARG A 58 22.08 49.25 9.76
C ARG A 58 21.67 49.45 11.24
N GLY A 59 21.86 48.46 12.11
CA GLY A 59 21.63 48.59 13.56
C GLY A 59 22.27 47.48 14.41
N ALA A 60 22.94 47.84 15.50
CA ALA A 60 23.84 46.97 16.29
C ALA A 60 23.15 45.82 17.07
N GLY A 61 21.82 45.82 17.22
CA GLY A 61 21.07 44.75 17.89
C GLY A 61 20.74 43.52 17.00
N ARG A 62 21.04 43.58 15.70
CA ARG A 62 20.55 42.61 14.71
C ARG A 62 21.32 41.30 14.63
N TRP A 63 22.57 41.23 15.11
CA TRP A 63 23.34 39.98 15.11
C TRP A 63 22.65 38.87 15.91
N ARG A 64 21.96 39.24 17.00
CA ARG A 64 21.16 38.30 17.80
C ARG A 64 19.89 37.85 17.06
N GLU A 65 19.27 38.73 16.28
CA GLU A 65 18.09 38.40 15.48
C GLU A 65 18.43 37.56 14.25
N MET A 66 19.56 37.86 13.60
CA MET A 66 20.09 37.06 12.49
C MET A 66 20.49 35.67 12.96
N ALA A 67 21.12 35.54 14.13
CA ALA A 67 21.41 34.25 14.75
C ALA A 67 20.14 33.46 15.08
N ARG A 68 19.12 34.11 15.68
CA ARG A 68 17.83 33.46 15.97
C ARG A 68 17.13 32.97 14.70
N ASN A 69 17.11 33.79 13.65
CA ASN A 69 16.49 33.44 12.38
C ASN A 69 17.27 32.34 11.65
N ALA A 70 18.60 32.34 11.72
CA ALA A 70 19.42 31.26 11.18
C ALA A 70 19.16 29.92 11.88
N VAL A 71 18.99 29.92 13.21
CA VAL A 71 18.63 28.72 13.97
C VAL A 71 17.22 28.23 13.60
N LEU A 72 16.25 29.13 13.44
CA LEU A 72 14.91 28.76 12.98
C LEU A 72 14.92 28.17 11.57
N TRP A 73 15.68 28.75 10.65
CA TRP A 73 15.85 28.19 9.30
C TRP A 73 16.56 26.85 9.30
N LEU A 74 17.62 26.69 10.10
CA LEU A 74 18.30 25.41 10.28
C LEU A 74 17.33 24.34 10.81
N ALA A 75 16.50 24.68 11.79
CA ALA A 75 15.50 23.78 12.33
C ALA A 75 14.44 23.39 11.28
N ILE A 76 13.94 24.35 10.49
CA ILE A 76 13.00 24.08 9.39
C ILE A 76 13.63 23.16 8.34
N VAL A 77 14.88 23.43 7.93
CA VAL A 77 15.64 22.57 7.00
C VAL A 77 15.76 21.16 7.57
N LEU A 78 16.14 21.02 8.84
CA LEU A 78 16.27 19.73 9.51
C LEU A 78 14.93 18.96 9.53
N VAL A 79 13.83 19.63 9.83
CA VAL A 79 12.49 19.03 9.82
C VAL A 79 12.10 18.60 8.41
N LEU A 80 12.37 19.42 7.40
CA LEU A 80 12.07 19.08 6.00
C LEU A 80 12.96 17.94 5.48
N VAL A 81 14.24 17.93 5.83
CA VAL A 81 15.16 16.83 5.52
C VAL A 81 14.71 15.56 6.22
N ALA A 82 14.35 15.62 7.50
CA ALA A 82 13.76 14.48 8.20
C ALA A 82 12.47 14.01 7.51
N GLY A 83 11.55 14.93 7.18
CA GLY A 83 10.32 14.60 6.45
C GLY A 83 10.58 13.94 5.09
N TYR A 84 11.61 14.38 4.36
CA TYR A 84 12.00 13.80 3.07
C TYR A 84 12.70 12.44 3.22
N LEU A 85 13.58 12.28 4.22
CA LEU A 85 14.27 11.02 4.51
C LEU A 85 13.28 9.95 4.97
N TYR A 86 12.29 10.34 5.79
CA TYR A 86 11.25 9.46 6.33
C TYR A 86 9.95 9.53 5.51
N ARG A 87 9.97 10.04 4.27
CA ARG A 87 8.74 10.27 3.48
C ARG A 87 7.93 9.00 3.24
N TYR A 88 8.60 7.87 3.03
CA TYR A 88 7.94 6.59 2.79
C TYR A 88 7.33 6.02 4.08
N ASP A 89 7.98 6.22 5.23
CA ASP A 89 7.45 5.82 6.54
C ASP A 89 6.26 6.71 6.97
N LEU A 90 6.27 7.98 6.60
CA LEU A 90 5.16 8.91 6.87
C LEU A 90 3.93 8.64 6.01
N GLN A 91 4.12 8.27 4.73
CA GLN A 91 3.03 7.81 3.85
C GLN A 91 2.32 6.57 4.43
N ASP A 92 3.09 5.70 5.06
CA ASP A 92 2.59 4.49 5.70
C ASP A 92 1.78 4.75 6.97
N VAL A 93 2.18 5.75 7.76
CA VAL A 93 1.40 6.21 8.92
C VAL A 93 0.11 6.88 8.46
N GLY A 94 0.14 7.69 7.40
CA GLY A 94 -1.05 8.28 6.79
C GLY A 94 -2.04 7.22 6.30
N ALA A 95 -1.54 6.20 5.60
CA ALA A 95 -2.33 5.07 5.13
C ALA A 95 -2.94 4.24 6.27
N ARG A 96 -2.26 4.14 7.43
CA ARG A 96 -2.78 3.48 8.65
C ARG A 96 -3.85 4.31 9.36
N LEU A 97 -3.71 5.64 9.37
CA LEU A 97 -4.70 6.56 9.94
C LEU A 97 -5.96 6.66 9.07
N SER A 98 -5.83 6.61 7.74
CA SER A 98 -6.98 6.56 6.82
C SER A 98 -7.60 5.16 6.72
N GLY A 99 -6.79 4.09 6.82
CA GLY A 99 -7.22 2.70 6.83
C GLY A 99 -7.86 2.24 8.14
N GLY A 100 -7.74 3.03 9.21
CA GLY A 100 -8.39 2.76 10.50
C GLY A 100 -9.93 2.82 10.48
N LEU A 101 -10.54 3.29 9.39
CA LEU A 101 -11.99 3.37 9.24
C LEU A 101 -12.60 2.18 8.48
N ILE A 102 -11.81 1.38 7.73
CA ILE A 102 -12.28 0.15 7.06
C ILE A 102 -11.14 -0.89 6.95
N PRO A 103 -11.10 -1.92 7.83
CA PRO A 103 -10.15 -3.01 7.76
C PRO A 103 -10.34 -3.90 6.50
N GLY A 104 -9.25 -4.20 5.80
CA GLY A 104 -9.19 -5.27 4.79
C GLY A 104 -9.39 -4.89 3.33
N SER A 105 -9.30 -3.60 2.95
CA SER A 105 -9.29 -3.22 1.53
C SER A 105 -7.88 -3.36 0.95
N PRO A 106 -7.67 -4.19 -0.10
CA PRO A 106 -6.38 -4.26 -0.77
C PRO A 106 -6.05 -2.90 -1.40
N ILE A 107 -4.91 -2.31 -1.03
CA ILE A 107 -4.40 -1.12 -1.70
C ILE A 107 -3.67 -1.61 -2.95
N SER A 108 -4.35 -1.58 -4.09
CA SER A 108 -3.74 -1.81 -5.40
C SER A 108 -3.02 -0.53 -5.82
N GLN A 109 -1.69 -0.58 -5.88
CA GLN A 109 -0.88 0.49 -6.49
C GLN A 109 -0.30 -0.07 -7.77
N THR A 110 -0.61 0.55 -8.90
CA THR A 110 0.18 0.33 -10.12
C THR A 110 1.54 0.99 -9.88
N GLY A 111 2.60 0.18 -9.86
CA GLY A 111 3.95 0.71 -9.70
C GLY A 111 4.33 1.60 -10.88
N ALA A 112 5.31 2.50 -10.69
CA ALA A 112 5.86 3.32 -11.77
C ALA A 112 6.45 2.49 -12.95
N ASP A 113 6.65 1.19 -12.73
CA ASP A 113 7.07 0.18 -13.72
C ASP A 113 5.90 -0.47 -14.48
N GLY A 114 4.66 -0.03 -14.24
CA GLY A 114 3.44 -0.57 -14.88
C GLY A 114 2.97 -1.90 -14.34
N ARG A 115 3.62 -2.45 -13.30
CA ARG A 115 3.26 -3.73 -12.68
C ARG A 115 2.17 -3.57 -11.63
N THR A 116 1.31 -4.57 -11.52
CA THR A 116 0.27 -4.61 -10.49
C THR A 116 0.90 -5.03 -9.18
N ARG A 117 0.83 -4.17 -8.16
CA ARG A 117 1.33 -4.48 -6.81
C ARG A 117 0.19 -4.50 -5.81
N ILE A 118 0.10 -5.58 -5.05
CA ILE A 118 -0.86 -5.75 -3.96
C ILE A 118 -0.08 -5.85 -2.67
N THR A 119 -0.40 -4.99 -1.72
CA THR A 119 0.19 -5.03 -0.38
C THR A 119 -0.84 -5.56 0.61
N LEU A 120 -0.53 -6.68 1.25
CA LEU A 120 -1.28 -7.25 2.36
C LEU A 120 -0.62 -6.88 3.67
N ILE A 121 -1.40 -6.42 4.64
CA ILE A 121 -0.92 -6.10 5.98
C ILE A 121 -1.09 -7.35 6.86
N ARG A 122 -0.09 -7.64 7.68
CA ARG A 122 -0.15 -8.71 8.67
C ARG A 122 -1.31 -8.47 9.63
N GLY A 123 -2.14 -9.49 9.83
CA GLY A 123 -3.22 -9.48 10.80
C GLY A 123 -2.71 -9.47 12.24
N ASN A 124 -3.64 -9.22 13.18
CA ASN A 124 -3.34 -9.23 14.62
C ASN A 124 -2.89 -10.60 15.13
N ASP A 125 -3.28 -11.67 14.43
CA ASP A 125 -2.86 -13.06 14.65
C ASP A 125 -1.44 -13.36 14.15
N ARG A 126 -0.73 -12.35 13.66
CA ARG A 126 0.62 -12.40 13.09
C ARG A 126 0.73 -13.15 11.76
N HIS A 127 -0.40 -13.48 11.14
CA HIS A 127 -0.46 -14.10 9.84
C HIS A 127 -0.83 -13.11 8.74
N TYR A 128 -0.63 -13.49 7.48
CA TYR A 128 -1.03 -12.69 6.32
C TYR A 128 -2.31 -13.28 5.74
N HIS A 129 -3.33 -12.43 5.63
CA HIS A 129 -4.62 -12.79 5.04
C HIS A 129 -4.80 -12.07 3.72
N ALA A 130 -5.25 -12.80 2.71
CA ALA A 130 -5.60 -12.30 1.39
C ALA A 130 -7.10 -12.47 1.19
N ARG A 131 -7.83 -11.37 1.09
CA ARG A 131 -9.21 -11.40 0.61
C ARG A 131 -9.18 -11.57 -0.92
N ALA A 132 -9.81 -12.63 -1.39
CA ALA A 132 -9.82 -13.03 -2.79
C ALA A 132 -11.24 -13.37 -3.23
N GLU A 133 -11.44 -13.43 -4.54
CA GLU A 133 -12.66 -13.97 -5.15
C GLU A 133 -12.33 -15.31 -5.81
N ALA A 134 -12.90 -16.39 -5.28
CA ALA A 134 -12.80 -17.73 -5.86
C ALA A 134 -14.10 -18.04 -6.59
N ASN A 135 -14.06 -18.22 -7.91
CA ASN A 135 -15.25 -18.34 -8.76
C ASN A 135 -16.29 -17.21 -8.53
N GLY A 136 -15.81 -16.00 -8.25
CA GLY A 136 -16.65 -14.83 -7.93
C GLY A 136 -17.19 -14.78 -6.49
N ALA A 137 -16.92 -15.78 -5.66
CA ALA A 137 -17.29 -15.76 -4.24
C ALA A 137 -16.16 -15.17 -3.39
N ALA A 138 -16.49 -14.24 -2.49
CA ALA A 138 -15.53 -13.68 -1.56
C ALA A 138 -15.06 -14.73 -0.54
N VAL A 139 -13.75 -14.97 -0.52
CA VAL A 139 -13.07 -15.93 0.36
C VAL A 139 -11.85 -15.27 0.99
N GLU A 140 -11.65 -15.53 2.28
CA GLU A 140 -10.43 -15.11 2.98
C GLU A 140 -9.45 -16.27 3.00
N PHE A 141 -8.23 -16.01 2.50
CA PHE A 141 -7.17 -16.99 2.47
C PHE A 141 -6.04 -16.60 3.43
N LEU A 142 -5.60 -17.55 4.24
CA LEU A 142 -4.34 -17.48 4.95
C LEU A 142 -3.20 -17.75 3.96
N VAL A 143 -2.23 -16.84 3.85
CA VAL A 143 -1.04 -17.06 3.01
C VAL A 143 -0.13 -18.08 3.67
N ASP A 144 0.05 -19.24 3.03
CA ASP A 144 0.83 -20.36 3.55
C ASP A 144 1.86 -20.82 2.52
N THR A 145 3.11 -20.41 2.72
CA THR A 145 4.25 -20.84 1.88
C THR A 145 4.64 -22.30 2.08
N GLY A 146 4.13 -22.95 3.14
CA GLY A 146 4.29 -24.39 3.38
C GLY A 146 3.28 -25.25 2.62
N ALA A 147 2.16 -24.66 2.19
CA ALA A 147 1.17 -25.33 1.36
C ALA A 147 1.61 -25.34 -0.10
N SER A 148 1.68 -26.52 -0.73
CA SER A 148 2.03 -26.65 -2.15
C SER A 148 0.90 -26.23 -3.09
N SER A 149 -0.35 -26.34 -2.64
CA SER A 149 -1.56 -26.04 -3.41
C SER A 149 -2.44 -25.04 -2.66
N VAL A 150 -3.25 -24.26 -3.38
CA VAL A 150 -4.43 -23.60 -2.82
C VAL A 150 -5.35 -24.67 -2.23
N VAL A 151 -5.82 -24.44 -1.00
CA VAL A 151 -6.74 -25.34 -0.29
C VAL A 151 -7.94 -24.54 0.21
N LEU A 152 -9.15 -24.96 -0.15
CA LEU A 152 -10.39 -24.39 0.35
C LEU A 152 -10.86 -25.15 1.58
N SER A 153 -11.39 -24.42 2.57
CA SER A 153 -12.27 -25.04 3.56
C SER A 153 -13.53 -25.58 2.86
N ALA A 154 -14.21 -26.55 3.47
CA ALA A 154 -15.45 -27.08 2.89
C ALA A 154 -16.53 -25.99 2.75
N ASP A 155 -16.57 -25.04 3.68
CA ASP A 155 -17.54 -23.94 3.65
C ASP A 155 -17.21 -22.94 2.55
N ASP A 156 -15.93 -22.63 2.33
CA ASP A 156 -15.49 -21.72 1.28
C ASP A 156 -15.68 -22.34 -0.11
N ALA A 157 -15.42 -23.65 -0.23
CA ALA A 157 -15.73 -24.41 -1.45
C ALA A 157 -17.22 -24.32 -1.79
N ARG A 158 -18.11 -24.50 -0.80
CA ARG A 158 -19.56 -24.37 -0.99
C ARG A 158 -19.95 -22.97 -1.45
N ARG A 159 -19.35 -21.92 -0.87
CA ARG A 159 -19.57 -20.52 -1.31
C ARG A 159 -19.08 -20.30 -2.76
N ALA A 160 -17.98 -20.92 -3.16
CA ALA A 160 -17.44 -20.88 -4.51
C ALA A 160 -18.18 -21.79 -5.53
N GLY A 161 -19.36 -22.32 -5.16
CA GLY A 161 -20.20 -23.15 -6.03
C GLY A 161 -19.76 -24.61 -6.15
N ILE A 162 -18.81 -25.06 -5.33
CA ILE A 162 -18.31 -26.44 -5.31
C ILE A 162 -19.03 -27.18 -4.18
N ASP A 163 -19.80 -28.21 -4.51
CA ASP A 163 -20.51 -29.04 -3.53
C ASP A 163 -19.54 -30.02 -2.83
N PRO A 164 -19.15 -29.81 -1.56
CA PRO A 164 -18.16 -30.63 -0.89
C PRO A 164 -18.63 -32.06 -0.59
N GLU A 165 -19.95 -32.30 -0.58
CA GLU A 165 -20.54 -33.62 -0.28
C GLU A 165 -20.44 -34.58 -1.47
N ARG A 166 -20.30 -34.03 -2.69
CA ARG A 166 -20.15 -34.79 -3.93
C ARG A 166 -18.71 -35.06 -4.31
N LEU A 167 -17.74 -34.60 -3.51
CA LEU A 167 -16.33 -34.73 -3.79
C LEU A 167 -15.74 -36.04 -3.25
N THR A 168 -14.77 -36.57 -4.00
CA THR A 168 -13.99 -37.75 -3.58
C THR A 168 -12.71 -37.31 -2.87
N TYR A 169 -12.65 -37.47 -1.56
CA TYR A 169 -11.49 -37.16 -0.72
C TYR A 169 -10.46 -38.29 -0.74
N ALA A 170 -9.79 -38.47 -1.88
CA ALA A 170 -8.81 -39.54 -2.10
C ALA A 170 -7.35 -39.07 -2.09
N THR A 171 -7.08 -37.76 -2.08
CA THR A 171 -5.70 -37.25 -2.15
C THR A 171 -5.12 -37.14 -0.75
N PRO A 172 -4.09 -37.93 -0.38
CA PRO A 172 -3.44 -37.80 0.90
C PRO A 172 -2.66 -36.48 0.96
N VAL A 173 -2.84 -35.72 2.03
CA VAL A 173 -2.11 -34.47 2.28
C VAL A 173 -1.53 -34.49 3.69
N THR A 174 -0.36 -33.88 3.84
CA THR A 174 0.30 -33.72 5.13
C THR A 174 0.11 -32.29 5.60
N THR A 175 -0.43 -32.13 6.80
CA THR A 175 -0.67 -30.83 7.44
C THR A 175 0.06 -30.78 8.77
N ALA A 176 0.07 -29.61 9.42
CA ALA A 176 0.59 -29.46 10.77
C ALA A 176 -0.12 -30.38 11.79
N ASN A 177 -1.40 -30.68 11.57
CA ASN A 177 -2.21 -31.55 12.41
C ASN A 177 -2.06 -33.05 12.05
N GLY A 178 -1.15 -33.39 11.15
CA GLY A 178 -0.91 -34.76 10.68
C GLY A 178 -1.43 -35.03 9.26
N ARG A 179 -1.55 -36.32 8.92
CA ARG A 179 -2.00 -36.76 7.60
C ARG A 179 -3.52 -36.73 7.51
N THR A 180 -4.06 -36.12 6.46
CA THR A 180 -5.49 -36.13 6.16
C THR A 180 -5.71 -36.38 4.67
N THR A 181 -6.97 -36.34 4.22
CA THR A 181 -7.35 -36.46 2.81
C THR A 181 -8.03 -35.20 2.33
N ALA A 182 -7.79 -34.85 1.07
CA ALA A 182 -8.41 -33.74 0.38
C ALA A 182 -9.00 -34.20 -0.96
N ALA A 183 -9.95 -33.44 -1.49
CA ALA A 183 -10.48 -33.63 -2.82
C ALA A 183 -9.82 -32.65 -3.79
N GLN A 184 -9.41 -33.11 -4.96
CA GLN A 184 -8.88 -32.21 -6.00
C GLN A 184 -10.02 -31.54 -6.74
N VAL A 185 -9.88 -30.24 -6.96
CA VAL A 185 -10.84 -29.42 -7.72
C VAL A 185 -10.08 -28.42 -8.59
N ARG A 186 -10.79 -27.74 -9.49
CA ARG A 186 -10.26 -26.59 -10.22
C ARG A 186 -11.18 -25.41 -9.98
N LEU A 187 -10.57 -24.28 -9.66
CA LEU A 187 -11.24 -22.99 -9.65
C LEU A 187 -11.21 -22.42 -11.06
N ASP A 188 -12.35 -21.94 -11.54
CA ASP A 188 -12.47 -21.25 -12.82
C ASP A 188 -11.66 -19.95 -12.78
N SER A 189 -11.75 -19.22 -11.66
CA SER A 189 -10.92 -18.06 -11.36
C SER A 189 -10.57 -17.95 -9.89
N LEU A 190 -9.39 -17.40 -9.63
CA LEU A 190 -8.97 -16.92 -8.31
C LEU A 190 -8.36 -15.52 -8.49
N ASP A 191 -9.06 -14.53 -7.94
CA ASP A 191 -8.72 -13.13 -8.10
C ASP A 191 -8.33 -12.52 -6.75
N ILE A 192 -7.16 -11.93 -6.66
CA ILE A 192 -6.71 -11.15 -5.50
C ILE A 192 -6.53 -9.72 -5.99
N GLY A 193 -7.42 -8.81 -5.59
CA GLY A 193 -7.44 -7.44 -6.12
C GLY A 193 -7.42 -7.42 -7.65
N ALA A 194 -6.40 -6.81 -8.25
CA ALA A 194 -6.22 -6.77 -9.70
C ALA A 194 -5.45 -7.98 -10.29
N ILE A 195 -4.95 -8.90 -9.46
CA ILE A 195 -4.24 -10.10 -9.91
C ILE A 195 -5.26 -11.22 -10.13
N ARG A 196 -5.44 -11.61 -11.39
CA ARG A 196 -6.35 -12.69 -11.79
C ARG A 196 -5.58 -13.91 -12.26
N ARG A 197 -5.99 -15.08 -11.79
CA ARG A 197 -5.54 -16.38 -12.33
C ARG A 197 -6.75 -17.23 -12.68
N ALA A 198 -6.79 -17.68 -13.92
CA ALA A 198 -7.82 -18.61 -14.38
C ALA A 198 -7.37 -20.06 -14.19
N ASN A 199 -8.34 -20.96 -14.07
CA ASN A 199 -8.13 -22.40 -14.10
C ASN A 199 -7.12 -22.88 -13.04
N VAL A 200 -7.26 -22.41 -11.80
CA VAL A 200 -6.32 -22.67 -10.70
C VAL A 200 -6.58 -24.04 -10.12
N ALA A 201 -5.55 -24.89 -10.07
CA ALA A 201 -5.62 -26.16 -9.35
C ALA A 201 -5.77 -25.89 -7.85
N ALA A 202 -6.77 -26.51 -7.23
CA ALA A 202 -7.03 -26.35 -5.81
C ALA A 202 -7.41 -27.69 -5.18
N MET A 203 -7.43 -27.71 -3.86
CA MET A 203 -7.95 -28.83 -3.09
C MET A 203 -9.07 -28.36 -2.17
N VAL A 204 -10.01 -29.23 -1.85
CA VAL A 204 -11.01 -29.01 -0.80
C VAL A 204 -10.67 -29.91 0.37
N ALA A 205 -10.48 -29.30 1.54
CA ALA A 205 -10.24 -30.00 2.79
C ALA A 205 -11.53 -30.69 3.26
N ARG A 206 -11.39 -31.80 4.01
CA ARG A 206 -12.55 -32.48 4.60
C ARG A 206 -13.32 -31.51 5.51
N PRO A 207 -14.66 -31.56 5.56
CA PRO A 207 -15.43 -30.75 6.50
C PRO A 207 -14.89 -30.87 7.93
N GLY A 208 -14.64 -29.72 8.58
CA GLY A 208 -14.08 -29.64 9.93
C GLY A 208 -12.57 -29.89 10.06
N SER A 209 -11.84 -30.13 8.97
CA SER A 209 -10.38 -30.33 9.01
C SER A 209 -9.56 -29.06 8.78
N LEU A 210 -10.19 -27.99 8.31
CA LEU A 210 -9.57 -26.72 8.00
C LEU A 210 -10.58 -25.58 8.23
N ASP A 211 -10.22 -24.63 9.08
CA ASP A 211 -11.09 -23.49 9.43
C ASP A 211 -10.99 -22.36 8.39
N THR A 212 -9.77 -22.02 7.95
CA THR A 212 -9.48 -20.95 6.99
C THR A 212 -8.83 -21.52 5.74
N SER A 213 -9.28 -21.09 4.56
CA SER A 213 -8.65 -21.48 3.29
C SER A 213 -7.19 -21.04 3.21
N LEU A 214 -6.36 -21.80 2.50
CA LEU A 214 -4.92 -21.58 2.39
C LEU A 214 -4.55 -21.15 0.97
N LEU A 215 -3.79 -20.06 0.84
CA LEU A 215 -3.18 -19.63 -0.41
C LEU A 215 -1.78 -20.25 -0.52
N GLY A 216 -1.68 -21.33 -1.29
CA GLY A 216 -0.45 -22.09 -1.44
C GLY A 216 0.48 -21.60 -2.55
N MET A 217 1.62 -22.29 -2.65
CA MET A 217 2.71 -21.97 -3.57
C MET A 217 2.35 -22.09 -5.04
N ASN A 218 1.40 -22.95 -5.43
CA ASN A 218 0.96 -23.04 -6.83
C ASN A 218 0.28 -21.76 -7.35
N PHE A 219 -0.22 -20.89 -6.47
CA PHE A 219 -0.65 -19.55 -6.84
C PHE A 219 0.51 -18.56 -6.71
N LEU A 220 1.19 -18.54 -5.56
CA LEU A 220 2.25 -17.56 -5.27
C LEU A 220 3.41 -17.61 -6.27
N SER A 221 3.77 -18.80 -6.77
CA SER A 221 4.82 -18.99 -7.78
C SER A 221 4.45 -18.49 -9.17
N THR A 222 3.18 -18.16 -9.42
CA THR A 222 2.74 -17.56 -10.69
C THR A 222 2.98 -16.05 -10.75
N LEU A 223 3.31 -15.44 -9.62
CA LEU A 223 3.59 -14.01 -9.50
C LEU A 223 5.02 -13.73 -9.96
N THR A 224 5.28 -12.51 -10.45
CA THR A 224 6.65 -12.05 -10.72
C THR A 224 7.48 -12.04 -9.43
N SER A 225 6.90 -11.57 -8.33
CA SER A 225 7.52 -11.68 -7.00
C SER A 225 6.49 -11.67 -5.87
N PHE A 226 6.88 -12.26 -4.73
CA PHE A 226 6.20 -12.08 -3.45
C PHE A 226 7.25 -11.83 -2.37
N GLU A 227 7.11 -10.75 -1.61
CA GLU A 227 8.12 -10.29 -0.65
C GLU A 227 7.50 -10.03 0.73
N PHE A 228 8.09 -10.63 1.76
CA PHE A 228 7.79 -10.28 3.15
C PHE A 228 8.68 -9.11 3.59
N ARG A 229 8.06 -7.96 3.89
CA ARG A 229 8.73 -6.73 4.35
C ARG A 229 8.12 -6.27 5.67
N GLY A 230 8.70 -6.70 6.78
CA GLY A 230 8.20 -6.39 8.12
C GLY A 230 6.81 -6.96 8.35
N ASP A 231 5.80 -6.09 8.45
CA ASP A 231 4.39 -6.44 8.60
C ASP A 231 3.61 -6.39 7.29
N ARG A 232 4.31 -6.46 6.16
CA ARG A 232 3.72 -6.44 4.83
C ARG A 232 4.12 -7.64 4.02
N LEU A 233 3.18 -8.14 3.26
CA LEU A 233 3.42 -9.05 2.15
C LEU A 233 3.08 -8.29 0.87
N ILE A 234 4.07 -8.15 -0.01
CA ILE A 234 3.95 -7.45 -1.28
C ILE A 234 3.90 -8.51 -2.38
N LEU A 235 2.79 -8.56 -3.11
CA LEU A 235 2.59 -9.42 -4.29
C LEU A 235 2.76 -8.55 -5.55
N THR A 236 3.56 -9.00 -6.50
CA THR A 236 3.80 -8.29 -7.77
C THR A 236 3.49 -9.22 -8.93
N ASP A 237 2.61 -8.77 -9.82
CA ASP A 237 2.29 -9.42 -11.11
C ASP A 237 3.18 -8.87 -12.24
#